data_AF-A0A9N9MED8-F1
#
_entry.id   AF-A0A9N9MED8-F1
#
_cell.length_a   1.000
_cell.length_b   1.000
_cell.length_c   1.000
_cell.angle_alpha   90.00
_cell.angle_beta   90.00
_cell.angle_gamma   90.00
#
_symmetry.space_group_name_H-M   'P 1'
#
loop_
_entity.id
_entity.type
_entity.pdbx_description
1 polymer ?
#
loop_
_entity_poly.entity_id
_entity_poly.type
_entity_poly.pdbx_seq_one_letter_code
_entity_poly.pdbx_strand_id
1 'polypeptide(L)'
;MGDDTGNILPSLYEYYTSAEGIHSGLNSDNPDFLLNGKKITIFSGALHYFRVHPQYWRDRLKMYRAAGLNCVETYVPWNVHEPEDGQFDFGQNAKDNDFSLFLDIVKFLKMAQEEDLLVILRPGPYICAEWDFGG
;
A
#
# COMPACT_ATOMS: atom_id res chain seq x y z
N MET A 1 38.70 -12.33 7.32
CA MET A 1 37.48 -11.63 6.88
C MET A 1 36.41 -12.69 6.86
N GLY A 2 35.52 -12.68 7.85
CA GLY A 2 34.45 -13.66 7.97
C GLY A 2 33.42 -13.43 6.86
N ASP A 3 32.99 -14.52 6.26
CA ASP A 3 31.86 -14.60 5.35
C ASP A 3 30.58 -14.29 6.15
N ASP A 4 30.19 -13.01 6.15
CA ASP A 4 28.91 -12.51 6.64
C ASP A 4 27.80 -12.73 5.58
N THR A 5 27.67 -13.95 5.06
CA THR A 5 26.39 -14.39 4.47
C THR A 5 25.39 -14.66 5.60
N GLY A 6 25.14 -13.62 6.40
CA GLY A 6 24.08 -13.62 7.39
C GLY A 6 22.77 -13.94 6.68
N ASN A 7 22.10 -15.01 7.11
CA ASN A 7 20.81 -15.45 6.58
C ASN A 7 19.85 -14.26 6.48
N ILE A 8 19.71 -13.69 5.28
CA ILE A 8 18.75 -12.62 5.02
C ILE A 8 17.38 -13.29 5.10
N LEU A 9 16.55 -12.84 6.05
CA LEU A 9 15.17 -13.30 6.14
C LEU A 9 14.42 -12.88 4.88
N PRO A 10 13.54 -13.72 4.32
CA PRO A 10 12.71 -13.33 3.18
C PRO A 10 11.80 -12.17 3.57
N SER A 11 11.52 -11.29 2.63
CA SER A 11 10.43 -10.32 2.72
C SER A 11 9.08 -11.03 2.95
N LEU A 12 8.09 -10.32 3.48
CA LEU A 12 6.71 -10.81 3.56
C LEU A 12 6.21 -11.25 2.19
N TYR A 13 6.52 -10.48 1.14
CA TYR A 13 6.11 -10.84 -0.21
C TYR A 13 6.70 -12.20 -0.60
N GLU A 14 8.02 -12.39 -0.51
CA GLU A 14 8.66 -13.68 -0.81
C GLU A 14 8.16 -14.82 0.08
N TYR A 15 7.96 -14.53 1.38
CA TYR A 15 7.45 -15.51 2.32
C TYR A 15 6.05 -15.98 1.94
N TYR A 16 5.13 -15.08 1.60
CA TYR A 16 3.76 -15.45 1.26
C TYR A 16 3.62 -15.92 -0.20
N THR A 17 4.38 -15.40 -1.16
CA THR A 17 4.20 -15.74 -2.58
C THR A 17 5.06 -16.90 -3.09
N SER A 18 6.12 -17.31 -2.37
CA SER A 18 7.05 -18.37 -2.79
C SER A 18 7.61 -18.19 -4.23
N ALA A 19 8.41 -19.16 -4.72
CA ALA A 19 8.92 -19.14 -6.09
C ALA A 19 7.83 -19.40 -7.15
N GLU A 20 6.69 -19.97 -6.75
CA GLU A 20 5.59 -20.33 -7.64
C GLU A 20 4.57 -19.19 -7.83
N GLY A 21 4.71 -18.10 -7.07
CA GLY A 21 3.83 -16.95 -7.13
C GLY A 21 2.50 -17.13 -6.39
N ILE A 22 1.59 -16.20 -6.67
CA ILE A 22 0.26 -16.16 -6.05
C ILE A 22 -0.62 -17.22 -6.70
N HIS A 23 -0.97 -18.27 -5.95
CA HIS A 23 -1.88 -19.33 -6.39
C HIS A 23 -3.17 -19.39 -5.56
N SER A 24 -3.16 -18.80 -4.36
CA SER A 24 -4.35 -18.52 -3.56
C SER A 24 -4.25 -17.14 -2.91
N GLY A 25 -5.38 -16.41 -2.86
CA GLY A 25 -5.44 -15.09 -2.24
C GLY A 25 -5.54 -15.14 -0.72
N LEU A 26 -6.09 -14.07 -0.13
CA LEU A 26 -6.51 -14.08 1.27
C LEU A 26 -7.74 -15.00 1.42
N ASN A 27 -7.64 -16.02 2.27
CA ASN A 27 -8.72 -16.92 2.63
C ASN A 27 -9.12 -16.68 4.09
N SER A 28 -10.43 -16.65 4.34
CA SER A 28 -11.04 -16.39 5.65
C SER A 28 -12.03 -17.48 6.09
N ASP A 29 -12.02 -18.65 5.44
CA ASP A 29 -12.95 -19.75 5.75
C ASP A 29 -12.51 -20.55 6.99
N ASN A 30 -11.33 -20.24 7.50
CA ASN A 30 -10.72 -20.84 8.69
C ASN A 30 -10.80 -19.86 9.87
N PRO A 31 -10.59 -20.33 11.12
CA PRO A 31 -10.51 -19.43 12.28
C PRO A 31 -9.40 -18.37 12.16
N ASP A 32 -8.36 -18.66 11.38
CA ASP A 32 -7.25 -17.76 11.06
C ASP A 32 -7.29 -17.36 9.58
N PHE A 33 -6.82 -16.15 9.27
CA PHE A 33 -6.57 -15.77 7.89
C PHE A 33 -5.40 -16.56 7.31
N LEU A 34 -5.55 -17.01 6.06
CA LEU A 34 -4.46 -17.59 5.28
C LEU A 34 -4.19 -16.68 4.08
N LEU A 35 -2.94 -16.32 3.84
CA LEU A 35 -2.51 -15.67 2.61
C LEU A 35 -1.66 -16.66 1.82
N ASN A 36 -2.12 -17.03 0.63
CA ASN A 36 -1.47 -18.03 -0.21
C ASN A 36 -1.21 -19.36 0.56
N GLY A 37 -2.23 -19.83 1.29
CA GLY A 37 -2.18 -21.04 2.11
C GLY A 37 -1.38 -20.95 3.42
N LYS A 38 -0.71 -19.82 3.70
CA LYS A 38 0.07 -19.61 4.94
C LYS A 38 -0.68 -18.73 5.92
N LYS A 39 -0.68 -19.12 7.20
CA LYS A 39 -1.32 -18.33 8.26
C LYS A 39 -0.74 -16.92 8.33
N ILE A 40 -1.61 -15.93 8.41
CA ILE A 40 -1.26 -14.52 8.58
C ILE A 40 -2.14 -13.89 9.68
N THR A 41 -1.52 -13.06 10.52
CA THR A 41 -2.23 -12.09 11.34
C THR A 41 -1.92 -10.71 10.79
N ILE A 42 -2.95 -9.91 10.49
CA ILE A 42 -2.78 -8.60 9.87
C ILE A 42 -2.64 -7.55 10.97
N PHE A 43 -1.50 -6.86 10.98
CA PHE A 43 -1.24 -5.68 11.80
C PHE A 43 -1.13 -4.49 10.85
N SER A 44 -2.21 -3.71 10.76
CA SER A 44 -2.35 -2.61 9.81
C SER A 44 -2.42 -1.25 10.51
N GLY A 45 -2.01 -0.21 9.79
CA GLY A 45 -2.23 1.20 10.15
C GLY A 45 -2.65 2.01 8.93
N ALA A 46 -3.40 3.10 9.15
CA ALA A 46 -3.94 3.93 8.08
C ALA A 46 -2.99 5.07 7.66
N LEU A 47 -2.57 5.05 6.39
CA LEU A 47 -1.78 6.11 5.78
C LEU A 47 -2.45 6.57 4.48
N HIS A 48 -3.12 7.71 4.52
CA HIS A 48 -3.74 8.31 3.34
C HIS A 48 -2.68 9.05 2.53
N TYR A 49 -2.19 8.45 1.44
CA TYR A 49 -1.08 8.99 0.64
C TYR A 49 -1.36 10.42 0.14
N PHE A 50 -2.61 10.72 -0.22
CA PHE A 50 -3.08 12.03 -0.69
C PHE A 50 -3.08 13.12 0.40
N ARG A 51 -2.77 12.79 1.66
CA ARG A 51 -2.60 13.73 2.78
C ARG A 51 -1.14 13.94 3.20
N VAL A 52 -0.21 13.21 2.60
CA VAL A 52 1.21 13.28 2.92
C VAL A 52 1.98 13.62 1.66
N HIS A 53 2.85 14.63 1.73
CA HIS A 53 3.65 14.99 0.57
C HIS A 53 4.47 13.78 0.06
N PRO A 54 4.53 13.51 -1.26
CA PRO A 54 5.13 12.29 -1.82
C PRO A 54 6.57 12.01 -1.40
N GLN A 55 7.36 13.08 -1.19
CA GLN A 55 8.74 12.98 -0.69
C GLN A 55 8.86 12.26 0.66
N TYR A 56 7.78 12.23 1.46
CA TYR A 56 7.75 11.62 2.78
C TYR A 56 7.07 10.24 2.81
N TRP A 57 6.48 9.75 1.72
CA TRP A 57 5.78 8.45 1.73
C TRP A 57 6.68 7.32 2.21
N ARG A 58 7.87 7.19 1.61
CA ARG A 58 8.82 6.13 1.99
C ARG A 58 9.24 6.23 3.46
N ASP A 59 9.47 7.44 3.96
CA ASP A 59 9.80 7.66 5.36
C ASP A 59 8.66 7.15 6.28
N ARG A 60 7.40 7.46 5.96
CA ARG A 60 6.26 6.99 6.76
C ARG A 60 6.10 5.47 6.70
N LEU A 61 6.29 4.86 5.53
CA LEU A 61 6.21 3.40 5.35
C LEU A 61 7.32 2.68 6.14
N LYS A 62 8.53 3.23 6.19
CA LYS A 62 9.62 2.72 7.04
C LYS A 62 9.25 2.75 8.51
N MET A 63 8.63 3.84 8.98
CA MET A 63 8.16 3.93 10.36
C MET A 63 7.09 2.88 10.67
N TYR A 64 6.20 2.57 9.73
CA TYR A 64 5.17 1.55 9.88
C TYR A 64 5.79 0.16 10.07
N ARG A 65 6.75 -0.21 9.23
CA ARG A 65 7.50 -1.47 9.43
C ARG A 65 8.25 -1.49 10.75
N ALA A 66 8.95 -0.42 11.09
CA ALA A 66 9.70 -0.33 12.34
C ALA A 66 8.79 -0.44 13.58
N ALA A 67 7.54 0.00 13.47
CA ALA A 67 6.51 -0.16 14.50
C ALA A 67 5.96 -1.60 14.61
N GLY A 68 6.35 -2.51 13.71
CA GLY A 68 5.92 -3.91 13.69
C GLY A 68 4.68 -4.18 12.82
N LEU A 69 4.19 -3.19 12.08
CA LEU A 69 3.06 -3.38 11.16
C LEU A 69 3.52 -4.17 9.93
N ASN A 70 2.70 -5.13 9.47
CA ASN A 70 2.95 -5.90 8.25
C ASN A 70 2.07 -5.47 7.08
N CYS A 71 1.16 -4.54 7.33
CA CYS A 71 0.26 -4.00 6.34
C CYS A 71 0.08 -2.49 6.53
N VAL A 72 -0.12 -1.78 5.43
CA VAL A 72 -0.60 -0.39 5.41
C VAL A 72 -1.96 -0.36 4.73
N GLU A 73 -2.88 0.44 5.27
CA GLU A 73 -4.16 0.71 4.61
C GLU A 73 -4.22 2.13 4.08
N THR A 74 -4.85 2.30 2.91
CA THR A 74 -5.11 3.64 2.34
C THR A 74 -6.46 3.68 1.64
N TYR A 75 -7.09 4.86 1.69
CA TYR A 75 -8.17 5.22 0.78
C TYR A 75 -7.66 5.70 -0.58
N VAL A 76 -8.55 5.71 -1.57
CA VAL A 76 -8.38 6.36 -2.87
C VAL A 76 -9.53 7.38 -3.05
N PRO A 77 -9.26 8.69 -3.04
CA PRO A 77 -10.28 9.71 -3.18
C PRO A 77 -10.65 9.91 -4.66
N TRP A 78 -11.80 9.39 -5.07
CA TRP A 78 -12.24 9.36 -6.45
C TRP A 78 -12.31 10.75 -7.10
N ASN A 79 -12.87 11.74 -6.40
CA ASN A 79 -13.13 13.10 -6.87
C ASN A 79 -11.90 13.87 -7.34
N VAL A 80 -10.72 13.57 -6.80
CA VAL A 80 -9.46 14.17 -7.27
C VAL A 80 -8.73 13.29 -8.29
N HIS A 81 -9.05 11.99 -8.32
CA HIS A 81 -8.57 11.08 -9.36
C HIS A 81 -9.36 11.21 -10.66
N GLU A 82 -10.62 11.68 -10.62
CA GLU A 82 -11.46 11.96 -11.78
C GLU A 82 -12.21 13.29 -11.55
N PRO A 83 -11.50 14.44 -11.60
CA PRO A 83 -12.11 15.75 -11.35
C PRO A 83 -13.14 16.15 -12.42
N GLU A 84 -13.00 15.62 -13.64
CA GLU A 84 -13.96 15.74 -14.72
C GLU A 84 -14.29 14.34 -15.26
N ASP A 85 -15.54 14.11 -15.65
CA ASP A 85 -16.02 12.80 -16.15
C ASP A 85 -15.12 12.27 -17.28
N GLY A 86 -14.57 11.07 -17.09
CA GLY A 86 -13.66 10.39 -17.99
C GLY A 86 -12.21 10.92 -17.99
N GLN A 87 -11.88 11.94 -17.19
CA GLN A 87 -10.54 12.52 -17.13
C GLN A 87 -9.82 12.14 -15.85
N PHE A 88 -8.96 11.14 -15.94
CA PHE A 88 -8.25 10.61 -14.77
C PHE A 88 -6.88 11.24 -14.55
N ASP A 89 -6.52 11.44 -13.29
CA ASP A 89 -5.18 11.82 -12.84
C ASP A 89 -4.62 10.79 -11.85
N PHE A 90 -3.48 10.20 -12.20
CA PHE A 90 -2.70 9.26 -11.40
C PHE A 90 -1.25 9.76 -11.25
N GLY A 91 -1.05 11.08 -11.26
CA GLY A 91 0.25 11.74 -11.11
C GLY A 91 0.93 12.18 -12.40
N GLN A 92 0.29 11.96 -13.55
CA GLN A 92 0.84 12.34 -14.85
C GLN A 92 0.79 13.85 -15.15
N ASN A 93 -0.05 14.62 -14.44
CA ASN A 93 -0.32 16.04 -14.72
C ASN A 93 0.45 17.01 -13.79
N ALA A 94 1.54 16.54 -13.16
CA ALA A 94 2.33 17.31 -12.21
C ALA A 94 2.91 18.64 -12.74
N LYS A 95 2.93 18.85 -14.06
CA LYS A 95 3.36 20.12 -14.66
C LYS A 95 2.26 21.19 -14.63
N ASP A 96 1.02 20.76 -14.62
CA ASP A 96 -0.17 21.61 -14.73
C ASP A 96 -0.89 21.75 -13.38
N ASN A 97 -0.72 20.76 -12.50
CA ASN A 97 -1.30 20.73 -11.16
C ASN A 97 -0.33 20.11 -10.16
N ASP A 98 0.21 20.90 -9.22
CA ASP A 98 1.11 20.42 -8.18
C ASP A 98 0.49 19.29 -7.32
N PHE A 99 -0.84 19.29 -7.15
CA PHE A 99 -1.54 18.24 -6.42
C PHE A 99 -1.51 16.89 -7.14
N SER A 100 -1.33 16.87 -8.46
CA SER A 100 -1.18 15.65 -9.24
C SER A 100 -0.06 14.76 -8.68
N LEU A 101 1.02 15.34 -8.16
CA LEU A 101 2.11 14.58 -7.51
C LEU A 101 1.61 13.67 -6.37
N PHE A 102 0.55 14.07 -5.67
CA PHE A 102 -0.05 13.32 -4.58
C PHE A 102 -0.92 12.15 -5.08
N LEU A 103 -1.26 12.12 -6.36
CA LEU A 103 -2.20 11.15 -6.95
C LEU A 103 -1.48 9.94 -7.59
N ASP A 104 -0.15 9.84 -7.48
CA ASP A 104 0.58 8.66 -7.95
C ASP A 104 0.45 7.48 -6.97
N ILE A 105 -0.74 6.87 -6.97
CA ILE A 105 -1.06 5.71 -6.14
C ILE A 105 -0.19 4.50 -6.50
N VAL A 106 0.14 4.31 -7.78
CA VAL A 106 0.97 3.17 -8.22
C VAL A 106 2.35 3.26 -7.58
N LYS A 107 2.95 4.45 -7.56
CA LYS A 107 4.23 4.68 -6.89
C LYS A 107 4.12 4.48 -5.38
N PHE A 108 3.05 4.94 -4.74
CA PHE A 108 2.82 4.68 -3.31
C PHE A 108 2.75 3.17 -3.01
N LEU A 109 1.99 2.40 -3.79
CA LEU A 109 1.87 0.95 -3.62
C LEU A 109 3.18 0.20 -3.86
N LYS A 110 3.96 0.62 -4.87
CA LYS A 110 5.31 0.08 -5.12
C LYS A 110 6.25 0.37 -3.95
N MET A 111 6.22 1.59 -3.41
CA MET A 111 7.01 1.91 -2.21
C MET A 111 6.59 1.07 -1.01
N ALA A 112 5.29 0.82 -0.81
CA ALA A 112 4.83 -0.05 0.27
C ALA A 112 5.39 -1.47 0.11
N GLN A 113 5.35 -2.03 -1.10
CA GLN A 113 5.94 -3.33 -1.41
C GLN A 113 7.46 -3.35 -1.16
N GLU A 114 8.19 -2.35 -1.62
CA GLU A 114 9.65 -2.23 -1.44
C GLU A 114 10.05 -2.08 0.03
N GLU A 115 9.22 -1.40 0.82
CA GLU A 115 9.37 -1.31 2.27
C GLU A 115 8.67 -2.47 2.98
N ASP A 116 8.47 -3.62 2.31
CA ASP A 116 8.02 -4.87 2.90
C ASP A 116 6.67 -4.80 3.64
N LEU A 117 5.73 -4.00 3.14
CA LEU A 117 4.35 -3.90 3.62
C LEU A 117 3.37 -4.52 2.61
N LEU A 118 2.43 -5.34 3.10
CA LEU A 118 1.20 -5.64 2.36
C LEU A 118 0.29 -4.41 2.33
N VAL A 119 -0.70 -4.37 1.44
CA VAL A 119 -1.63 -3.25 1.34
C VAL A 119 -3.09 -3.68 1.44
N ILE A 120 -3.85 -3.04 2.34
CA ILE A 120 -5.31 -3.01 2.29
C ILE A 120 -5.73 -1.77 1.52
N LEU A 121 -6.17 -1.98 0.28
CA LEU A 121 -6.62 -0.89 -0.58
C LEU A 121 -8.13 -0.66 -0.40
N ARG A 122 -8.52 0.58 -0.11
CA ARG A 122 -9.92 1.00 0.02
C ARG A 122 -10.27 1.99 -1.10
N PRO A 123 -10.62 1.50 -2.31
CA PRO A 123 -10.69 2.35 -3.50
C PRO A 123 -11.94 3.23 -3.61
N GLY A 124 -12.85 3.21 -2.63
CA GLY A 124 -14.12 3.92 -2.71
C GLY A 124 -15.21 3.14 -3.47
N PRO A 125 -16.11 3.80 -4.22
CA PRO A 125 -16.03 5.21 -4.66
C PRO A 125 -16.27 6.23 -3.54
N TYR A 126 -17.07 5.88 -2.53
CA TYR A 126 -17.22 6.67 -1.30
C TYR A 126 -16.30 6.13 -0.21
N ILE A 127 -15.52 7.01 0.41
CA ILE A 127 -14.54 6.68 1.45
C ILE A 127 -14.84 7.32 2.80
N CYS A 128 -15.76 8.28 2.87
CA CYS A 128 -15.92 9.19 4.01
C CYS A 128 -14.60 9.92 4.28
N ALA A 129 -13.75 9.33 5.12
CA ALA A 129 -12.38 9.74 5.42
C ALA A 129 -12.23 11.19 5.94
N GLU A 130 -13.32 11.89 6.26
CA GLU A 130 -13.34 13.34 6.48
C GLU A 130 -12.70 14.07 5.28
N TRP A 131 -13.01 13.58 4.07
CA TRP A 131 -12.61 14.16 2.79
C TRP A 131 -13.79 14.87 2.14
N ASP A 132 -13.51 15.84 1.27
CA ASP A 132 -14.54 16.64 0.64
C ASP A 132 -15.52 15.75 -0.14
N PHE A 133 -16.82 15.95 0.08
CA PHE A 133 -17.92 15.11 -0.39
C PHE A 133 -17.78 13.60 -0.14
N GLY A 134 -16.87 13.19 0.74
CA GLY A 134 -16.68 11.81 1.15
C GLY A 134 -15.94 10.94 0.14
N GLY A 135 -15.26 11.52 -0.84
CA GLY A 135 -14.52 10.75 -1.85
C GLY A 135 -14.75 11.22 -3.24
#